data_AF-A0AAV6K1R3-F1
#
_entry.id   AF-A0AAV6K1R3-F1
#
_cell.length_a   1.000
_cell.length_b   1.000
_cell.length_c   1.000
_cell.angle_alpha   90.00
_cell.angle_beta   90.00
_cell.angle_gamma   90.00
#
_symmetry.space_group_name_H-M   'P 1'
#
loop_
_entity.id
_entity.type
_entity.pdbx_description
1 polymer ?
#
loop_
_entity_poly.entity_id
_entity_poly.type
_entity_poly.pdbx_seq_one_letter_code
_entity_poly.pdbx_strand_id
1 'polypeptide(L)'
;MEINSSPTLSLTHGKVPEVTPHRSANFHPSVWGDYFLAYASVAMEPDVKTEQRIEQLKEKVREMIVASNDKPSQKLSLIDAIQRLGVGYHFETEIETTLRHIYETYHEMANDEDLYTVALSFRVLRQQGHLVSCGVFNKLKDNEGKFKESLIGDVRGLLSLYEATHLRVHQEDILDEALEFTTTHLNSALSNLSNNPIAAQVVHALDQPIHLGLTRLESRHYISFYEKDDSHNKVLLDFAKLDFNLLQKLHQRELSEFTRWWKDLDVAGKLPFARDRVVELYFWILGVCYEPHYFFAIRILTRVIGLLSITDDMYDASDATIEELVLFHDAIQRWEVSAPDQLPDYMKHFYQKILDTYNMIDDEMAKQGRSYLVEYAKSAVLHLEQT
;
A
#
# COMPACT_ATOMS: atom_id res chain seq x y z
N MET A 1 72.99 -37.97 -5.63
CA MET A 1 72.51 -39.36 -5.82
C MET A 1 71.89 -39.75 -4.50
N GLU A 2 70.59 -40.01 -4.35
CA GLU A 2 69.57 -40.63 -5.20
C GLU A 2 68.22 -39.94 -4.88
N ILE A 3 67.55 -39.27 -5.82
CA ILE A 3 66.38 -39.73 -6.60
C ILE A 3 65.58 -40.90 -5.97
N ASN A 4 64.42 -40.59 -5.40
CA ASN A 4 63.29 -41.51 -5.23
C ASN A 4 62.02 -40.75 -5.71
N SER A 5 61.59 -40.97 -6.96
CA SER A 5 60.63 -41.99 -7.41
C SER A 5 59.18 -41.71 -6.97
N SER A 6 58.42 -41.13 -7.92
CA SER A 6 56.97 -40.90 -7.84
C SER A 6 56.18 -42.21 -7.92
N PRO A 7 55.02 -42.32 -7.26
CA PRO A 7 53.99 -43.27 -7.64
C PRO A 7 52.82 -42.58 -8.36
N THR A 8 52.75 -42.87 -9.66
CA THR A 8 51.58 -43.23 -10.48
C THR A 8 50.18 -42.74 -10.09
N LEU A 9 49.62 -41.89 -10.97
CA LEU A 9 48.17 -41.65 -11.12
C LEU A 9 47.45 -42.96 -11.48
N SER A 10 46.52 -43.39 -10.63
CA SER A 10 45.54 -44.42 -10.99
C SER A 10 44.23 -43.76 -11.39
N LEU A 11 43.87 -43.94 -12.66
CA LEU A 11 42.54 -43.65 -13.20
C LEU A 11 41.56 -44.64 -12.58
N THR A 12 40.75 -44.18 -11.62
CA THR A 12 39.58 -44.93 -11.17
C THR A 12 38.32 -44.30 -11.75
N HIS A 13 37.46 -45.18 -12.25
CA HIS A 13 36.29 -44.92 -13.05
C HIS A 13 35.33 -43.89 -12.46
N GLY A 14 34.68 -43.16 -13.37
CA GLY A 14 33.70 -42.13 -13.08
C GLY A 14 32.65 -42.57 -12.09
N LYS A 15 32.57 -41.82 -10.99
CA LYS A 15 31.32 -41.66 -10.26
C LYS A 15 30.48 -40.64 -11.02
N VAL A 16 29.34 -41.08 -11.53
CA VAL A 16 28.22 -40.21 -11.90
C VAL A 16 27.99 -39.26 -10.71
N PRO A 17 27.86 -37.94 -10.91
CA PRO A 17 27.51 -37.03 -9.83
C PRO A 17 26.20 -37.53 -9.22
N GLU A 18 26.23 -37.80 -7.92
CA GLU A 18 25.06 -38.14 -7.13
C GLU A 18 24.11 -36.94 -7.24
N VAL A 19 22.99 -37.12 -7.95
CA VAL A 19 21.93 -36.11 -8.09
C VAL A 19 21.44 -35.81 -6.69
N THR A 20 21.86 -34.66 -6.14
CA THR A 20 21.29 -34.13 -4.91
C THR A 20 19.79 -33.99 -5.12
N PRO A 21 18.94 -34.59 -4.27
CA PRO A 21 17.50 -34.46 -4.43
C PRO A 21 17.13 -32.99 -4.30
N HIS A 22 16.57 -32.44 -5.37
CA HIS A 22 16.03 -31.08 -5.41
C HIS A 22 15.09 -30.89 -4.21
N ARG A 23 15.35 -29.85 -3.42
CA ARG A 23 14.55 -29.54 -2.23
C ARG A 23 13.36 -28.72 -2.70
N SER A 24 12.36 -29.39 -3.28
CA SER A 24 11.15 -28.74 -3.78
C SER A 24 10.59 -27.78 -2.74
N ALA A 25 10.22 -26.58 -3.20
CA ALA A 25 9.75 -25.53 -2.32
C ALA A 25 8.44 -25.96 -1.62
N ASN A 26 8.47 -26.03 -0.29
CA ASN A 26 7.31 -26.46 0.52
C ASN A 26 6.37 -25.28 0.83
N PHE A 27 5.88 -24.59 -0.21
CA PHE A 27 4.92 -23.51 -0.02
C PHE A 27 3.53 -24.07 0.31
N HIS A 28 2.85 -23.46 1.28
CA HIS A 28 1.46 -23.81 1.56
C HIS A 28 0.54 -23.34 0.42
N PRO A 29 -0.51 -24.10 0.09
CA PRO A 29 -1.47 -23.73 -0.95
C PRO A 29 -2.24 -22.45 -0.56
N SER A 30 -2.81 -21.77 -1.55
CA SER A 30 -3.68 -20.62 -1.29
C SER A 30 -4.83 -20.99 -0.35
N VAL A 31 -5.05 -20.16 0.68
CA VAL A 31 -6.16 -20.33 1.63
C VAL A 31 -7.53 -19.94 1.04
N TRP A 32 -7.53 -19.31 -0.15
CA TRP A 32 -8.72 -18.74 -0.78
C TRP A 32 -9.36 -19.64 -1.82
N GLY A 33 -8.58 -20.57 -2.41
CA GLY A 33 -9.02 -21.42 -3.51
C GLY A 33 -9.76 -20.61 -4.59
N ASP A 34 -10.98 -21.03 -4.90
CA ASP A 34 -11.80 -20.45 -5.98
C ASP A 34 -12.78 -19.37 -5.51
N TYR A 35 -12.69 -18.94 -4.25
CA TYR A 35 -13.67 -18.05 -3.61
C TYR A 35 -13.99 -16.79 -4.44
N PHE A 36 -12.96 -16.14 -4.99
CA PHE A 36 -13.13 -14.88 -5.72
C PHE A 36 -13.65 -15.04 -7.16
N LEU A 37 -13.70 -16.25 -7.73
CA LEU A 37 -14.22 -16.47 -9.08
C LEU A 37 -15.74 -16.19 -9.17
N ALA A 38 -16.46 -16.32 -8.06
CA ALA A 38 -17.90 -16.09 -7.99
C ALA A 38 -18.30 -14.62 -8.26
N TYR A 39 -17.38 -13.67 -8.08
CA TYR A 39 -17.66 -12.24 -8.25
C TYR A 39 -17.71 -11.77 -9.71
N ALA A 40 -17.38 -12.65 -10.66
CA ALA A 40 -17.43 -12.36 -12.09
C ALA A 40 -18.82 -11.97 -12.62
N SER A 41 -19.88 -12.46 -11.97
CA SER A 41 -21.28 -12.27 -12.39
C SER A 41 -22.06 -11.30 -11.50
N VAL A 42 -21.41 -10.64 -10.54
CA VAL A 42 -22.08 -9.73 -9.61
C VAL A 42 -22.33 -8.39 -10.31
N ALA A 43 -23.58 -7.91 -10.28
CA ALA A 43 -23.95 -6.61 -10.84
C ALA A 43 -23.17 -5.49 -10.11
N MET A 44 -22.48 -4.69 -10.91
CA MET A 44 -21.58 -3.62 -10.43
C MET A 44 -22.33 -2.35 -10.08
N GLU A 45 -23.40 -2.08 -10.81
CA GLU A 45 -24.07 -0.80 -10.69
C GLU A 45 -24.94 -0.80 -9.43
N PRO A 46 -24.72 0.18 -8.52
CA PRO A 46 -25.71 0.44 -7.49
C PRO A 46 -27.05 0.69 -8.19
N ASP A 47 -28.15 0.31 -7.55
CA ASP A 47 -29.45 0.70 -8.09
C ASP A 47 -29.54 2.23 -8.15
N VAL A 48 -30.35 2.74 -9.07
CA VAL A 48 -30.47 4.18 -9.34
C VAL A 48 -30.69 5.01 -8.07
N LYS A 49 -31.37 4.46 -7.05
CA LYS A 49 -31.60 5.19 -5.78
C LYS A 49 -30.32 5.28 -4.95
N THR A 50 -29.52 4.21 -4.89
CA THR A 50 -28.22 4.23 -4.21
C THR A 50 -27.25 5.18 -4.89
N GLU A 51 -27.18 5.19 -6.22
CA GLU A 51 -26.33 6.12 -6.97
C GLU A 51 -26.72 7.59 -6.69
N GLN A 52 -28.01 7.90 -6.79
CA GLN A 52 -28.53 9.24 -6.46
C GLN A 52 -28.22 9.63 -5.02
N ARG A 53 -28.29 8.68 -4.08
CA ARG A 53 -27.96 8.93 -2.67
C ARG A 53 -26.48 9.25 -2.48
N ILE A 54 -25.59 8.51 -3.15
CA ILE A 54 -24.13 8.75 -3.09
C ILE A 54 -23.82 10.15 -3.61
N GLU A 55 -24.33 10.53 -4.78
CA GLU A 55 -24.08 11.86 -5.34
C GLU A 55 -24.65 12.99 -4.47
N GLN A 56 -25.85 12.81 -3.89
CA GLN A 56 -26.40 13.78 -2.93
C GLN A 56 -25.54 13.94 -1.67
N LEU A 57 -24.98 12.85 -1.14
CA LEU A 57 -24.12 12.90 0.03
C LEU A 57 -22.77 13.54 -0.30
N LYS A 58 -22.19 13.19 -1.45
CA LYS A 58 -20.95 13.76 -1.97
C LYS A 58 -21.03 15.27 -2.11
N GLU A 59 -22.09 15.79 -2.73
CA GLU A 59 -22.27 17.24 -2.87
C GLU A 59 -22.47 17.95 -1.52
N LYS A 60 -23.19 17.33 -0.58
CA LYS A 60 -23.29 17.88 0.79
C LYS A 60 -21.94 17.94 1.49
N VAL A 61 -21.10 16.92 1.34
CA VAL A 61 -19.75 16.93 1.90
C VAL A 61 -18.91 18.02 1.22
N ARG A 62 -19.02 18.17 -0.10
CA ARG A 62 -18.35 19.26 -0.85
C ARG A 62 -18.73 20.63 -0.31
N GLU A 63 -20.03 20.90 -0.11
CA GLU A 63 -20.56 22.13 0.48
C GLU A 63 -19.97 22.41 1.88
N MET A 64 -19.79 21.38 2.71
CA MET A 64 -19.17 21.51 4.03
C MET A 64 -17.70 21.92 3.95
N ILE A 65 -16.94 21.43 2.97
CA ILE A 65 -15.52 21.80 2.82
C ILE A 65 -15.38 23.27 2.43
N VAL A 66 -16.21 23.73 1.48
CA VAL A 66 -16.13 25.09 0.91
C VAL A 66 -16.83 26.16 1.74
N ALA A 67 -17.55 25.80 2.81
CA ALA A 67 -18.27 26.73 3.66
C ALA A 67 -17.36 27.85 4.20
N SER A 68 -17.71 29.11 3.97
CA SER A 68 -16.86 30.27 4.31
C SER A 68 -16.83 30.63 5.79
N ASN A 69 -17.84 30.21 6.55
CA ASN A 69 -18.06 30.66 7.93
C ASN A 69 -17.34 29.80 8.98
N ASP A 70 -16.79 28.65 8.58
CA ASP A 70 -16.17 27.72 9.50
C ASP A 70 -14.76 28.16 9.88
N LYS A 71 -14.42 27.98 11.17
CA LYS A 71 -13.07 28.22 11.65
C LYS A 71 -12.10 27.26 10.96
N PRO A 72 -10.86 27.68 10.68
CA PRO A 72 -9.93 26.80 9.99
C PRO A 72 -9.58 25.51 10.77
N SER A 73 -9.66 25.50 12.11
CA SER A 73 -9.57 24.25 12.91
C SER A 73 -10.73 23.26 12.67
N GLN A 74 -11.94 23.76 12.43
CA GLN A 74 -13.10 22.93 12.06
C GLN A 74 -12.92 22.34 10.65
N LYS A 75 -12.43 23.15 9.70
CA LYS A 75 -12.11 22.70 8.35
C LYS A 75 -11.03 21.62 8.35
N LEU A 76 -9.96 21.79 9.13
CA LEU A 76 -8.92 20.78 9.29
C LEU A 76 -9.47 19.47 9.86
N SER A 77 -10.32 19.55 10.88
CA SER A 77 -10.95 18.35 11.48
C SER A 77 -11.84 17.62 10.47
N LEU A 78 -12.57 18.36 9.63
CA LEU A 78 -13.39 17.78 8.56
C LEU A 78 -12.51 17.12 7.48
N ILE A 79 -11.45 17.81 7.03
CA ILE A 79 -10.51 17.28 6.03
C ILE A 79 -9.82 16.01 6.54
N ASP A 80 -9.37 16.00 7.78
CA ASP A 80 -8.78 14.82 8.42
C ASP A 80 -9.77 13.66 8.44
N ALA A 81 -11.02 13.90 8.83
CA ALA A 81 -12.05 12.87 8.80
C ALA A 81 -12.30 12.34 7.38
N ILE A 82 -12.39 13.22 6.37
CA ILE A 82 -12.58 12.85 4.96
C ILE A 82 -11.43 11.97 4.45
N GLN A 83 -10.19 12.35 4.74
CA GLN A 83 -8.99 11.60 4.34
C GLN A 83 -8.93 10.25 5.05
N ARG A 84 -9.11 10.22 6.37
CA ARG A 84 -9.06 8.99 7.15
C ARG A 84 -10.21 8.04 6.82
N LEU A 85 -11.38 8.54 6.41
CA LEU A 85 -12.50 7.72 5.93
C LEU A 85 -12.29 7.16 4.51
N GLY A 86 -11.21 7.55 3.82
CA GLY A 86 -10.85 7.01 2.51
C GLY A 86 -11.66 7.58 1.36
N VAL A 87 -12.30 8.74 1.55
CA VAL A 87 -13.13 9.42 0.55
C VAL A 87 -12.52 10.74 0.06
N GLY A 88 -11.27 11.03 0.44
CA GLY A 88 -10.56 12.25 0.04
C GLY A 88 -10.37 12.38 -1.47
N TYR A 89 -10.27 11.27 -2.19
CA TYR A 89 -10.11 11.23 -3.65
C TYR A 89 -11.28 11.86 -4.43
N HIS A 90 -12.43 12.10 -3.79
CA HIS A 90 -13.56 12.81 -4.40
C HIS A 90 -13.46 14.34 -4.32
N PHE A 91 -12.57 14.85 -3.48
CA PHE A 91 -12.52 16.26 -3.06
C PHE A 91 -11.11 16.84 -3.13
N GLU A 92 -10.23 16.29 -3.96
CA GLU A 92 -8.81 16.68 -4.04
C GLU A 92 -8.65 18.20 -4.23
N THR A 93 -9.41 18.79 -5.16
CA THR A 93 -9.37 20.23 -5.45
C THR A 93 -9.86 21.09 -4.29
N GLU A 94 -10.96 20.70 -3.63
CA GLU A 94 -11.50 21.42 -2.48
C GLU A 94 -10.57 21.34 -1.27
N ILE A 95 -9.99 20.15 -1.02
CA ILE A 95 -9.02 19.91 0.04
C ILE A 95 -7.77 20.76 -0.20
N GLU A 96 -7.17 20.68 -1.39
CA GLU A 96 -5.95 21.44 -1.74
C GLU A 96 -6.19 22.94 -1.58
N THR A 97 -7.31 23.45 -2.12
CA THR A 97 -7.64 24.87 -2.04
C THR A 97 -7.82 25.32 -0.59
N THR A 98 -8.52 24.53 0.21
CA THR A 98 -8.78 24.86 1.62
C THR A 98 -7.49 24.83 2.44
N LEU A 99 -6.65 23.80 2.26
CA LEU A 99 -5.40 23.67 3.00
C LEU A 99 -4.38 24.74 2.62
N ARG A 100 -4.35 25.17 1.36
CA ARG A 100 -3.54 26.31 0.94
C ARG A 100 -3.91 27.58 1.71
N HIS A 101 -5.21 27.89 1.85
CA HIS A 101 -5.64 29.05 2.64
C HIS A 101 -5.29 28.91 4.12
N ILE A 102 -5.41 27.72 4.70
CA ILE A 102 -5.03 27.46 6.09
C ILE A 102 -3.53 27.61 6.28
N TYR A 103 -2.73 27.17 5.31
CA TYR A 103 -1.28 27.33 5.30
C TYR A 103 -0.86 28.81 5.29
N GLU A 104 -1.52 29.64 4.48
CA GLU A 104 -1.26 31.09 4.40
C GLU A 104 -1.46 31.79 5.76
N THR A 105 -2.44 31.36 6.56
CA THR A 105 -2.73 31.91 7.89
C THR A 105 -2.15 31.09 9.04
N TYR A 106 -1.36 30.06 8.75
CA TYR A 106 -0.95 29.04 9.74
C TYR A 106 -0.21 29.62 10.94
N HIS A 107 0.72 30.57 10.71
CA HIS A 107 1.54 31.14 11.78
C HIS A 107 0.72 31.96 12.79
N GLU A 108 -0.37 32.57 12.33
CA GLU A 108 -1.29 33.33 13.19
C GLU A 108 -2.17 32.37 14.00
N MET A 109 -2.67 31.31 13.36
CA MET A 109 -3.49 30.30 14.03
C MET A 109 -2.71 29.47 15.05
N ALA A 110 -1.52 29.01 14.69
CA ALA A 110 -0.81 28.00 15.45
C ALA A 110 -0.33 28.50 16.83
N ASN A 111 -0.33 29.80 17.10
CA ASN A 111 0.09 30.33 18.40
C ASN A 111 -0.96 30.17 19.50
N ASP A 112 -2.24 30.37 19.18
CA ASP A 112 -3.33 30.42 20.17
C ASP A 112 -4.14 29.11 20.29
N GLU A 113 -3.84 28.12 19.45
CA GLU A 113 -4.57 26.86 19.40
C GLU A 113 -4.05 25.80 20.38
N ASP A 114 -4.94 24.88 20.75
CA ASP A 114 -4.68 23.74 21.63
C ASP A 114 -3.75 22.67 21.01
N LEU A 115 -3.32 21.71 21.83
CA LEU A 115 -2.40 20.64 21.42
C LEU A 115 -2.94 19.85 20.21
N TYR A 116 -4.21 19.46 20.27
CA TYR A 116 -4.85 18.69 19.21
C TYR A 116 -4.82 19.44 17.87
N THR A 117 -5.21 20.70 17.88
CA THR A 117 -5.32 21.55 16.69
C THR A 117 -3.96 21.85 16.09
N VAL A 118 -2.94 22.16 16.91
CA VAL A 118 -1.57 22.40 16.43
C VAL A 118 -0.99 21.14 15.79
N ALA A 119 -1.09 20.00 16.47
CA ALA A 119 -0.58 18.73 15.95
C ALA A 119 -1.32 18.27 14.68
N LEU A 120 -2.64 18.45 14.65
CA LEU A 120 -3.46 18.11 13.48
C LEU A 120 -3.08 18.97 12.27
N SER A 121 -2.98 20.29 12.48
CA SER A 121 -2.61 21.24 11.43
C SER A 121 -1.24 20.88 10.84
N PHE A 122 -0.25 20.65 11.71
CA PHE A 122 1.09 20.23 11.31
C PHE A 122 1.05 18.96 10.46
N ARG A 123 0.34 17.93 10.93
CA ARG A 123 0.25 16.63 10.27
C ARG A 123 -0.40 16.75 8.89
N VAL A 124 -1.62 17.30 8.83
CA VAL A 124 -2.39 17.38 7.58
C VAL A 124 -1.68 18.24 6.54
N LEU A 125 -1.10 19.38 6.94
CA LEU A 125 -0.36 20.24 6.02
C LEU A 125 0.89 19.56 5.46
N ARG A 126 1.68 18.87 6.30
CA ARG A 126 2.85 18.11 5.82
C ARG A 126 2.50 16.95 4.92
N GLN A 127 1.41 16.22 5.21
CA GLN A 127 0.92 15.15 4.32
C GLN A 127 0.59 15.67 2.92
N GLN A 128 0.26 16.95 2.79
CA GLN A 128 -0.03 17.61 1.51
C GLN A 128 1.16 18.37 0.92
N GLY A 129 2.37 18.15 1.46
CA GLY A 129 3.61 18.72 0.94
C GLY A 129 3.89 20.17 1.37
N HIS A 130 3.10 20.74 2.27
CA HIS A 130 3.40 22.07 2.81
C HIS A 130 4.56 22.03 3.81
N LEU A 131 5.51 22.96 3.65
CA LEU A 131 6.63 23.10 4.56
C LEU A 131 6.19 23.80 5.86
N VAL A 132 5.88 23.00 6.88
CA VAL A 132 5.53 23.47 8.22
C VAL A 132 6.69 23.19 9.18
N SER A 133 7.17 24.20 9.89
CA SER A 133 8.26 24.04 10.87
C SER A 133 7.80 23.27 12.12
N CYS A 134 8.59 22.29 12.56
CA CYS A 134 8.39 21.60 13.84
C CYS A 134 8.63 22.50 15.06
N GLY A 135 9.22 23.69 14.85
CA GLY A 135 9.42 24.70 15.90
C GLY A 135 8.13 25.18 16.56
N VAL A 136 6.97 24.96 15.93
CA VAL A 136 5.64 25.21 16.52
C VAL A 136 5.44 24.46 17.84
N PHE A 137 6.07 23.30 18.00
CA PHE A 137 5.93 22.49 19.21
C PHE A 137 6.78 23.00 20.38
N ASN A 138 7.69 23.97 20.18
CA ASN A 138 8.46 24.56 21.28
C ASN A 138 7.58 25.22 22.33
N LYS A 139 6.40 25.74 21.95
CA LYS A 139 5.44 26.33 22.90
C LYS A 139 4.86 25.30 23.88
N LEU A 140 4.94 24.02 23.53
CA LEU A 140 4.51 22.89 24.35
C LEU A 140 5.58 22.44 25.34
N LYS A 141 6.79 23.00 25.25
CA LYS A 141 7.89 22.75 26.18
C LYS A 141 7.89 23.71 27.36
N ASP A 142 8.35 23.24 28.50
CA ASP A 142 8.58 24.03 29.71
C ASP A 142 9.92 24.77 29.67
N ASN A 143 10.27 25.44 30.77
CA ASN A 143 11.52 26.20 30.89
C ASN A 143 12.77 25.30 30.92
N GLU A 144 12.62 23.99 31.17
CA GLU A 144 13.71 22.99 31.10
C GLU A 144 13.89 22.43 29.68
N GLY A 145 13.01 22.82 28.74
CA GLY A 145 13.03 22.33 27.37
C GLY A 145 12.34 20.97 27.19
N LYS A 146 11.55 20.50 28.16
CA LYS A 146 10.80 19.23 28.10
C LYS A 146 9.33 19.48 27.81
N PHE A 147 8.64 18.52 27.19
CA PHE A 147 7.19 18.61 27.01
C PHE A 147 6.46 18.72 28.36
N LYS A 148 5.57 19.71 28.46
CA LYS A 148 4.85 20.03 29.70
C LYS A 148 4.02 18.85 30.19
N GLU A 149 4.16 18.49 31.47
CA GLU A 149 3.34 17.44 32.10
C GLU A 149 1.83 17.77 32.09
N SER A 150 1.45 19.05 31.99
CA SER A 150 0.05 19.46 31.86
C SER A 150 -0.63 18.91 30.60
N LEU A 151 0.13 18.46 29.59
CA LEU A 151 -0.39 17.87 28.36
C LEU A 151 -0.87 16.42 28.55
N ILE A 152 -0.44 15.75 29.63
CA ILE A 152 -0.67 14.31 29.84
C ILE A 152 -2.17 13.96 29.93
N GLY A 153 -2.98 14.89 30.44
CA GLY A 153 -4.43 14.72 30.55
C GLY A 153 -5.19 14.82 29.22
N ASP A 154 -4.60 15.43 28.19
CA ASP A 154 -5.21 15.60 26.87
C ASP A 154 -4.86 14.42 25.95
N VAL A 155 -5.53 13.28 26.17
CA VAL A 155 -5.30 12.05 25.38
C VAL A 155 -5.53 12.29 23.88
N ARG A 156 -6.51 13.11 23.50
CA ARG A 156 -6.80 13.41 22.09
C ARG A 156 -5.68 14.24 21.47
N GLY A 157 -5.19 15.24 22.18
CA GLY A 157 -4.02 16.02 21.77
C GLY A 157 -2.75 15.19 21.68
N LEU A 158 -2.48 14.34 22.67
CA LEU A 158 -1.33 13.42 22.65
C LEU A 158 -1.37 12.47 21.46
N LEU A 159 -2.54 11.90 21.16
CA LEU A 159 -2.72 11.03 20.00
C LEU A 159 -2.48 11.80 18.69
N SER A 160 -2.99 13.03 18.58
CA SER A 160 -2.73 13.86 17.41
C SER A 160 -1.25 14.20 17.23
N LEU A 161 -0.55 14.50 18.33
CA LEU A 161 0.90 14.75 18.34
C LEU A 161 1.69 13.49 17.99
N TYR A 162 1.31 12.33 18.53
CA TYR A 162 1.91 11.04 18.20
C TYR A 162 1.85 10.80 16.68
N GLU A 163 0.68 10.94 16.06
CA GLU A 163 0.51 10.76 14.62
C GLU A 163 1.34 11.78 13.82
N ALA A 164 1.45 13.02 14.30
CA ALA A 164 2.26 14.06 13.67
C ALA A 164 3.76 13.75 13.69
N THR A 165 4.26 13.07 14.73
CA THR A 165 5.70 12.75 14.85
C THR A 165 6.21 11.77 13.79
N HIS A 166 5.31 11.02 13.13
CA HIS A 166 5.67 10.11 12.05
C HIS A 166 5.95 10.83 10.73
N LEU A 167 5.72 12.15 10.65
CA LEU A 167 6.08 13.01 9.51
C LEU A 167 7.39 13.79 9.74
N ARG A 168 8.18 13.39 10.73
CA ARG A 168 9.47 14.02 11.02
C ARG A 168 10.48 13.76 9.90
N VAL A 169 11.34 14.74 9.66
CA VAL A 169 12.48 14.60 8.76
C VAL A 169 13.80 14.71 9.56
N HIS A 170 14.93 14.55 8.88
CA HIS A 170 16.24 14.69 9.53
C HIS A 170 16.40 16.05 10.22
N GLN A 171 17.07 16.05 11.38
CA GLN A 171 17.37 17.24 12.18
C GLN A 171 16.17 17.88 12.88
N GLU A 172 15.09 17.11 13.10
CA GLU A 172 13.91 17.55 13.85
C GLU A 172 13.81 16.88 15.22
N ASP A 173 14.86 17.04 16.04
CA ASP A 173 15.02 16.38 17.35
C ASP A 173 13.80 16.57 18.28
N ILE A 174 13.10 17.71 18.16
CA ILE A 174 11.85 17.98 18.90
C ILE A 174 10.76 16.93 18.65
N LEU A 175 10.69 16.37 17.45
CA LEU A 175 9.71 15.34 17.08
C LEU A 175 10.12 13.95 17.57
N ASP A 176 11.42 13.68 17.71
CA ASP A 176 11.91 12.46 18.38
C ASP A 176 11.56 12.49 19.87
N GLU A 177 11.79 13.62 20.53
CA GLU A 177 11.36 13.83 21.93
C GLU A 177 9.83 13.74 22.07
N ALA A 178 9.08 14.30 21.12
CA ALA A 178 7.62 14.23 21.12
C ALA A 178 7.11 12.80 20.93
N LEU A 179 7.78 11.98 20.11
CA LEU A 179 7.42 10.59 19.90
C LEU A 179 7.62 9.80 21.19
N GLU A 180 8.76 9.97 21.87
CA GLU A 180 9.03 9.31 23.15
C GLU A 180 8.01 9.72 24.22
N PHE A 181 7.75 11.02 24.34
CA PHE A 181 6.79 11.59 25.29
C PHE A 181 5.38 11.05 25.06
N THR A 182 4.87 11.18 23.83
CA THR A 182 3.50 10.74 23.50
C THR A 182 3.34 9.23 23.61
N THR A 183 4.31 8.43 23.15
CA THR A 183 4.28 6.96 23.29
C THR A 183 4.19 6.55 24.76
N THR A 184 5.02 7.15 25.62
CA THR A 184 5.04 6.82 27.05
C THR A 184 3.70 7.14 27.71
N HIS A 185 3.14 8.32 27.46
CA HIS A 185 1.93 8.77 28.13
C HIS A 185 0.66 8.14 27.56
N LEU A 186 0.60 7.85 26.26
CA LEU A 186 -0.49 7.09 25.64
C LEU A 186 -0.57 5.67 26.22
N ASN A 187 0.58 4.97 26.33
CA ASN A 187 0.63 3.64 26.96
C ASN A 187 0.15 3.66 28.42
N SER A 188 0.57 4.66 29.20
CA SER A 188 0.13 4.84 30.59
C SER A 188 -1.38 5.10 30.69
N ALA A 189 -1.91 5.94 29.79
CA ALA A 189 -3.32 6.34 29.78
C ALA A 189 -4.28 5.18 29.49
N LEU A 190 -3.86 4.15 28.74
CA LEU A 190 -4.72 3.01 28.35
C LEU A 190 -5.43 2.35 29.54
N SER A 191 -4.75 2.23 30.68
CA SER A 191 -5.31 1.65 31.90
C SER A 191 -6.55 2.40 32.43
N ASN A 192 -6.63 3.71 32.18
CA ASN A 192 -7.71 4.59 32.62
C ASN A 192 -8.77 4.84 31.54
N LEU A 193 -8.55 4.35 30.31
CA LEU A 193 -9.43 4.59 29.15
C LEU A 193 -10.39 3.43 28.85
N SER A 194 -10.49 2.41 29.70
CA SER A 194 -11.21 1.15 29.44
C SER A 194 -12.66 1.29 28.91
N ASN A 195 -13.37 2.39 29.22
CA ASN A 195 -14.73 2.67 28.74
C ASN A 195 -14.81 3.80 27.70
N ASN A 196 -13.69 4.37 27.28
CA ASN A 196 -13.64 5.49 26.35
C ASN A 196 -13.48 4.99 24.91
N PRO A 197 -14.32 5.42 23.94
CA PRO A 197 -14.18 5.07 22.54
C PRO A 197 -12.78 5.33 21.95
N ILE A 198 -12.05 6.32 22.47
CA ILE A 198 -10.70 6.67 22.01
C ILE A 198 -9.65 5.59 22.35
N ALA A 199 -9.91 4.73 23.34
CA ALA A 199 -8.94 3.71 23.78
C ALA A 199 -8.55 2.77 22.63
N ALA A 200 -9.54 2.31 21.86
CA ALA A 200 -9.31 1.44 20.72
C ALA A 200 -8.50 2.15 19.62
N GLN A 201 -8.70 3.46 19.45
CA GLN A 201 -7.94 4.26 18.50
C GLN A 201 -6.49 4.46 18.98
N VAL A 202 -6.26 4.64 20.28
CA VAL A 202 -4.90 4.74 20.85
C VAL A 202 -4.15 3.41 20.69
N VAL A 203 -4.79 2.28 21.01
CA VAL A 203 -4.18 0.96 20.82
C VAL A 203 -3.81 0.74 19.36
N HIS A 204 -4.73 1.06 18.44
CA HIS A 204 -4.48 0.93 17.00
C HIS A 204 -3.31 1.81 16.54
N ALA A 205 -3.26 3.09 16.94
CA ALA A 205 -2.20 4.00 16.54
C ALA A 205 -0.82 3.58 17.06
N LEU A 206 -0.74 3.08 18.30
CA LEU A 206 0.52 2.61 18.89
C LEU A 206 1.07 1.36 18.20
N ASP A 207 0.21 0.54 17.59
CA ASP A 207 0.59 -0.61 16.77
C ASP A 207 0.94 -0.18 15.33
N GLN A 208 0.07 0.64 14.72
CA GLN A 208 0.17 1.08 13.34
C GLN A 208 -0.20 2.57 13.24
N PRO A 209 0.80 3.47 13.13
CA PRO A 209 0.55 4.88 12.88
C PRO A 209 -0.11 5.11 11.52
N ILE A 210 -0.98 6.12 11.43
CA ILE A 210 -1.75 6.42 10.21
C ILE A 210 -0.82 6.66 9.01
N HIS A 211 0.29 7.37 9.22
CA HIS A 211 1.23 7.69 8.14
C HIS A 211 1.93 6.46 7.55
N LEU A 212 2.04 5.38 8.33
CA LEU A 212 2.72 4.15 7.93
C LEU A 212 1.74 3.05 7.49
N GLY A 213 0.43 3.29 7.64
CA GLY A 213 -0.62 2.32 7.32
C GLY A 213 -1.11 2.41 5.87
N LEU A 214 -1.69 1.33 5.37
CA LEU A 214 -2.33 1.32 4.05
C LEU A 214 -3.68 2.03 4.14
N THR A 215 -3.88 3.08 3.33
CA THR A 215 -5.08 3.95 3.38
C THR A 215 -6.38 3.17 3.49
N ARG A 216 -6.60 2.15 2.65
CA ARG A 216 -7.84 1.36 2.66
C ARG A 216 -8.04 0.54 3.94
N LEU A 217 -6.96 0.01 4.52
CA LEU A 217 -7.02 -0.73 5.78
C LEU A 217 -7.31 0.24 6.92
N GLU A 218 -6.59 1.36 6.98
CA GLU A 218 -6.78 2.41 7.97
C GLU A 218 -8.19 3.00 7.92
N SER A 219 -8.74 3.22 6.73
CA SER A 219 -10.14 3.66 6.57
C SER A 219 -11.14 2.66 7.10
N ARG A 220 -10.90 1.36 6.94
CA ARG A 220 -11.80 0.31 7.47
C ARG A 220 -11.85 0.35 9.00
N HIS A 221 -10.71 0.56 9.65
CA HIS A 221 -10.62 0.75 11.10
C HIS A 221 -11.26 2.07 11.52
N TYR A 222 -10.93 3.16 10.82
CA TYR A 222 -11.39 4.49 11.16
C TYR A 222 -12.90 4.67 11.02
N ILE A 223 -13.57 4.07 10.03
CA ILE A 223 -15.05 4.06 9.95
C ILE A 223 -15.65 3.57 11.28
N SER A 224 -15.04 2.57 11.91
CA SER A 224 -15.54 1.98 13.16
C SER A 224 -15.25 2.88 14.37
N PHE A 225 -14.16 3.64 14.35
CA PHE A 225 -13.86 4.64 15.39
C PHE A 225 -14.75 5.88 15.24
N TYR A 226 -14.90 6.38 14.01
CA TYR A 226 -15.70 7.54 13.68
C TYR A 226 -17.18 7.34 14.02
N GLU A 227 -17.73 6.14 13.77
CA GLU A 227 -19.11 5.80 14.16
C GLU A 227 -19.36 5.85 15.68
N LYS A 228 -18.34 5.58 16.50
CA LYS A 228 -18.44 5.60 17.96
C LYS A 228 -18.20 6.98 18.57
N ASP A 229 -17.73 7.94 17.80
CA ASP A 229 -17.52 9.31 18.26
C ASP A 229 -18.88 10.03 18.27
N ASP A 230 -19.36 10.47 19.43
CA ASP A 230 -20.64 11.18 19.55
C ASP A 230 -20.71 12.48 18.73
N SER A 231 -19.56 13.05 18.37
CA SER A 231 -19.43 14.29 17.59
C SER A 231 -19.33 14.07 16.08
N HIS A 232 -19.38 12.83 15.59
CA HIS A 232 -19.18 12.54 14.17
C HIS A 232 -20.23 13.17 13.25
N ASN A 233 -19.80 13.49 12.04
CA ASN A 233 -20.68 13.97 11.00
C ASN A 233 -21.40 12.79 10.33
N LYS A 234 -22.72 12.67 10.57
CA LYS A 234 -23.54 11.58 10.04
C LYS A 234 -23.59 11.54 8.51
N VAL A 235 -23.58 12.69 7.85
CA VAL A 235 -23.59 12.78 6.37
C VAL A 235 -22.30 12.19 5.81
N LEU A 236 -21.17 12.56 6.42
CA LEU A 236 -19.85 12.05 6.02
C LEU A 236 -19.71 10.54 6.32
N LEU A 237 -20.19 10.07 7.48
CA LEU A 237 -20.15 8.64 7.81
C LEU A 237 -21.01 7.79 6.84
N ASP A 238 -22.23 8.24 6.54
CA ASP A 238 -23.11 7.59 5.57
C ASP A 238 -22.45 7.51 4.19
N PHE A 239 -21.83 8.62 3.76
CA PHE A 239 -21.11 8.70 2.51
C PHE A 239 -19.96 7.70 2.46
N ALA A 240 -19.09 7.72 3.46
CA ALA A 240 -17.92 6.85 3.54
C ALA A 240 -18.29 5.37 3.55
N LYS A 241 -19.36 4.97 4.26
CA LYS A 241 -19.83 3.58 4.26
C LYS A 241 -20.34 3.12 2.89
N LEU A 242 -21.10 3.98 2.21
CA LEU A 242 -21.63 3.65 0.88
C LEU A 242 -20.50 3.57 -0.15
N ASP A 243 -19.60 4.55 -0.15
CA ASP A 243 -18.44 4.57 -1.04
C ASP A 243 -17.52 3.36 -0.80
N PHE A 244 -17.16 3.08 0.46
CA PHE A 244 -16.30 1.94 0.81
C PHE A 244 -16.86 0.62 0.27
N ASN A 245 -18.19 0.40 0.40
CA ASN A 245 -18.85 -0.80 -0.07
C ASN A 245 -18.96 -0.86 -1.60
N LEU A 246 -19.15 0.28 -2.26
CA LEU A 246 -19.17 0.35 -3.72
C LEU A 246 -17.78 0.03 -4.29
N LEU A 247 -16.73 0.64 -3.75
CA LEU A 247 -15.34 0.32 -4.11
C LEU A 247 -15.00 -1.14 -3.83
N GLN A 248 -15.43 -1.70 -2.70
CA GLN A 248 -15.19 -3.09 -2.39
C GLN A 248 -15.77 -4.04 -3.47
N LYS A 249 -16.95 -3.74 -4.01
CA LYS A 249 -17.53 -4.54 -5.12
C LYS A 249 -16.70 -4.44 -6.39
N LEU A 250 -16.20 -3.24 -6.71
CA LEU A 250 -15.27 -3.04 -7.82
C LEU A 250 -14.00 -3.88 -7.64
N HIS A 251 -13.39 -3.80 -6.45
CA HIS A 251 -12.17 -4.55 -6.14
C HIS A 251 -12.39 -6.07 -6.18
N GLN A 252 -13.55 -6.56 -5.70
CA GLN A 252 -13.91 -7.97 -5.79
C GLN A 252 -14.00 -8.47 -7.23
N ARG A 253 -14.55 -7.65 -8.13
CA ARG A 253 -14.60 -7.98 -9.56
C ARG A 253 -13.21 -7.98 -10.18
N GLU A 254 -12.41 -6.96 -9.93
CA GLU A 254 -11.03 -6.89 -10.42
C GLU A 254 -10.21 -8.11 -9.95
N LEU A 255 -10.32 -8.46 -8.67
CA LEU A 255 -9.71 -9.67 -8.12
C LEU A 255 -10.25 -10.94 -8.78
N SER A 256 -11.53 -11.01 -9.12
CA SER A 256 -12.10 -12.13 -9.88
C SER A 256 -11.47 -12.26 -11.27
N GLU A 257 -11.32 -11.13 -11.98
CA GLU A 257 -10.68 -11.08 -13.29
C GLU A 257 -9.19 -11.46 -13.20
N PHE A 258 -8.49 -11.00 -12.17
CA PHE A 258 -7.12 -11.36 -11.89
C PHE A 258 -6.97 -12.84 -11.54
N THR A 259 -7.86 -13.38 -10.70
CA THR A 259 -7.89 -14.81 -10.34
C THR A 259 -8.09 -15.69 -11.56
N ARG A 260 -8.97 -15.29 -12.50
CA ARG A 260 -9.15 -16.02 -13.77
C ARG A 260 -7.88 -16.01 -14.61
N TRP A 261 -7.26 -14.85 -14.76
CA TRP A 261 -5.99 -14.74 -15.48
C TRP A 261 -4.88 -15.58 -14.83
N TRP A 262 -4.82 -15.61 -13.50
CA TRP A 262 -3.88 -16.44 -12.74
C TRP A 262 -4.12 -17.94 -12.98
N LYS A 263 -5.39 -18.37 -13.04
CA LYS A 263 -5.73 -19.75 -13.40
C LYS A 263 -5.31 -20.11 -14.83
N ASP A 264 -5.36 -19.17 -15.78
CA ASP A 264 -4.89 -19.40 -17.14
C ASP A 264 -3.35 -19.57 -17.24
N LEU A 265 -2.60 -19.20 -16.19
CA LEU A 265 -1.19 -19.55 -16.03
C LEU A 265 -1.02 -21.02 -15.62
N ASP A 266 -2.01 -21.59 -14.93
CA ASP A 266 -1.96 -22.93 -14.32
C ASP A 266 -0.74 -23.10 -13.40
N VAL A 267 -0.58 -22.18 -12.43
CA VAL A 267 0.57 -22.16 -11.52
C VAL A 267 0.71 -23.49 -10.77
N ALA A 268 -0.37 -24.01 -10.19
CA ALA A 268 -0.34 -25.27 -9.46
C ALA A 268 0.06 -26.48 -10.33
N GLY A 269 -0.34 -26.51 -11.61
CA GLY A 269 -0.05 -27.62 -12.52
C GLY A 269 1.28 -27.51 -13.25
N LYS A 270 1.66 -26.31 -13.69
CA LYS A 270 2.82 -26.06 -14.56
C LYS A 270 4.01 -25.42 -13.84
N LEU A 271 3.78 -24.74 -12.72
CA LEU A 271 4.78 -24.00 -11.97
C LEU A 271 4.68 -24.33 -10.47
N PRO A 272 4.71 -25.62 -10.08
CA PRO A 272 4.41 -26.05 -8.71
C PRO A 272 5.42 -25.56 -7.66
N PHE A 273 6.58 -25.07 -8.11
CA PHE A 273 7.58 -24.44 -7.26
C PHE A 273 7.18 -23.03 -6.81
N ALA A 274 6.27 -22.36 -7.53
CA ALA A 274 5.90 -20.98 -7.27
C ALA A 274 4.79 -20.86 -6.22
N ARG A 275 4.84 -19.77 -5.45
CA ARG A 275 3.85 -19.42 -4.44
C ARG A 275 2.52 -19.07 -5.10
N ASP A 276 1.45 -19.74 -4.69
CA ASP A 276 0.09 -19.39 -5.09
C ASP A 276 -0.49 -18.29 -4.16
N ARG A 277 -0.29 -17.02 -4.54
CA ARG A 277 -0.59 -15.83 -3.70
C ARG A 277 -1.38 -14.75 -4.40
N VAL A 278 -2.26 -15.14 -5.33
CA VAL A 278 -3.02 -14.19 -6.18
C VAL A 278 -3.81 -13.15 -5.38
N VAL A 279 -4.38 -13.53 -4.22
CA VAL A 279 -5.18 -12.62 -3.39
C VAL A 279 -4.28 -11.65 -2.63
N GLU A 280 -3.16 -12.14 -2.09
CA GLU A 280 -2.18 -11.33 -1.38
C GLU A 280 -1.50 -10.32 -2.31
N LEU A 281 -1.17 -10.74 -3.54
CA LEU A 281 -0.61 -9.87 -4.58
C LEU A 281 -1.58 -8.77 -4.98
N TYR A 282 -2.87 -9.08 -5.11
CA TYR A 282 -3.89 -8.07 -5.35
C TYR A 282 -4.05 -7.10 -4.18
N PHE A 283 -4.02 -7.62 -2.95
CA PHE A 283 -4.05 -6.81 -1.74
C PHE A 283 -2.87 -5.83 -1.67
N TRP A 284 -1.67 -6.26 -2.07
CA TRP A 284 -0.51 -5.37 -2.19
C TRP A 284 -0.74 -4.23 -3.18
N ILE A 285 -1.32 -4.51 -4.35
CA ILE A 285 -1.59 -3.46 -5.34
C ILE A 285 -2.67 -2.49 -4.84
N LEU A 286 -3.68 -2.96 -4.11
CA LEU A 286 -4.65 -2.06 -3.45
C LEU A 286 -4.00 -1.12 -2.42
N GLY A 287 -2.84 -1.49 -1.87
CA GLY A 287 -2.03 -0.61 -1.03
C GLY A 287 -1.34 0.50 -1.82
N VAL A 288 -1.09 0.31 -3.12
CA VAL A 288 -0.45 1.28 -4.00
C VAL A 288 -1.48 2.26 -4.57
N CYS A 289 -2.59 1.73 -5.09
CA CYS A 289 -3.70 2.52 -5.62
C CYS A 289 -5.02 1.75 -5.46
N TYR A 290 -6.10 2.46 -5.11
CA TYR A 290 -7.39 1.84 -4.82
C TYR A 290 -8.57 2.58 -5.46
N GLU A 291 -8.33 3.77 -5.97
CA GLU A 291 -9.33 4.66 -6.53
C GLU A 291 -9.84 4.12 -7.89
N PRO A 292 -11.13 4.30 -8.22
CA PRO A 292 -11.74 3.72 -9.43
C PRO A 292 -11.05 4.10 -10.74
N HIS A 293 -10.50 5.31 -10.82
CA HIS A 293 -9.86 5.81 -12.03
C HIS A 293 -8.51 5.11 -12.30
N TYR A 294 -7.98 4.36 -11.33
CA TYR A 294 -6.80 3.51 -11.49
C TYR A 294 -7.11 2.07 -11.90
N PHE A 295 -8.35 1.71 -12.26
CA PHE A 295 -8.71 0.32 -12.63
C PHE A 295 -7.72 -0.32 -13.62
N PHE A 296 -7.27 0.45 -14.61
CA PHE A 296 -6.34 -0.05 -15.61
C PHE A 296 -4.93 -0.22 -15.04
N ALA A 297 -4.47 0.70 -14.20
CA ALA A 297 -3.20 0.57 -13.49
C ALA A 297 -3.20 -0.64 -12.56
N ILE A 298 -4.27 -0.86 -11.78
CA ILE A 298 -4.44 -2.03 -10.92
C ILE A 298 -4.35 -3.31 -11.76
N ARG A 299 -5.06 -3.37 -12.90
CA ARG A 299 -5.02 -4.53 -13.81
C ARG A 299 -3.62 -4.81 -14.36
N ILE A 300 -2.83 -3.78 -14.66
CA ILE A 300 -1.44 -3.96 -15.10
C ILE A 300 -0.58 -4.45 -13.94
N LEU A 301 -0.58 -3.69 -12.84
CA LEU A 301 0.31 -3.92 -11.70
C LEU A 301 0.11 -5.30 -11.09
N THR A 302 -1.14 -5.77 -10.98
CA THR A 302 -1.47 -7.11 -10.47
C THR A 302 -0.90 -8.23 -11.34
N ARG A 303 -0.97 -8.10 -12.67
CA ARG A 303 -0.37 -9.07 -13.60
C ARG A 303 1.15 -9.03 -13.54
N VAL A 304 1.74 -7.84 -13.54
CA VAL A 304 3.20 -7.66 -13.47
C VAL A 304 3.76 -8.22 -12.15
N ILE A 305 3.17 -7.86 -11.00
CA ILE A 305 3.62 -8.38 -9.70
C ILE A 305 3.44 -9.91 -9.60
N GLY A 306 2.38 -10.46 -10.21
CA GLY A 306 2.20 -11.91 -10.29
C GLY A 306 3.27 -12.62 -11.11
N LEU A 307 3.66 -12.06 -12.27
CA LEU A 307 4.77 -12.58 -13.05
C LEU A 307 6.09 -12.45 -12.28
N LEU A 308 6.37 -11.28 -11.68
CA LEU A 308 7.59 -11.07 -10.89
C LEU A 308 7.69 -12.03 -9.71
N SER A 309 6.59 -12.32 -9.01
CA SER A 309 6.58 -13.30 -7.91
C SER A 309 6.93 -14.71 -8.37
N ILE A 310 6.49 -15.11 -9.57
CA ILE A 310 6.83 -16.43 -10.14
C ILE A 310 8.30 -16.44 -10.56
N THR A 311 8.80 -15.37 -11.17
CA THR A 311 10.21 -15.23 -11.55
C THR A 311 11.11 -15.30 -10.31
N ASP A 312 10.77 -14.59 -9.24
CA ASP A 312 11.46 -14.65 -7.94
C ASP A 312 11.56 -16.10 -7.43
N ASP A 313 10.44 -16.81 -7.40
CA ASP A 313 10.42 -18.22 -6.99
C ASP A 313 11.19 -19.13 -7.95
N MET A 314 11.29 -18.80 -9.25
CA MET A 314 12.06 -19.60 -10.21
C MET A 314 13.57 -19.52 -9.92
N TYR A 315 14.06 -18.33 -9.54
CA TYR A 315 15.47 -18.13 -9.19
C TYR A 315 15.81 -18.64 -7.78
N ASP A 316 14.87 -18.57 -6.84
CA ASP A 316 15.07 -19.01 -5.45
C ASP A 316 14.81 -20.50 -5.22
N ALA A 317 13.89 -21.10 -5.97
CA ALA A 317 13.57 -22.51 -5.82
C ALA A 317 14.70 -23.38 -6.37
N SER A 318 15.04 -24.45 -5.65
CA SER A 318 16.05 -25.41 -6.10
C SER A 318 15.63 -26.27 -7.30
N ASP A 319 14.45 -26.01 -7.86
CA ASP A 319 13.82 -26.84 -8.90
C ASP A 319 14.29 -26.45 -10.32
N ALA A 320 14.78 -25.22 -10.53
CA ALA A 320 15.42 -24.80 -11.78
C ALA A 320 16.94 -24.99 -11.72
N THR A 321 17.56 -25.48 -12.80
CA THR A 321 19.04 -25.56 -12.85
C THR A 321 19.66 -24.24 -13.27
N ILE A 322 20.94 -24.01 -12.94
CA ILE A 322 21.65 -22.79 -13.35
C ILE A 322 21.63 -22.65 -14.87
N GLU A 323 21.76 -23.74 -15.62
CA GLU A 323 21.69 -23.73 -17.09
C GLU A 323 20.31 -23.30 -17.60
N GLU A 324 19.23 -23.76 -16.96
CA GLU A 324 17.87 -23.33 -17.32
C GLU A 324 17.65 -21.84 -17.00
N LEU A 325 18.15 -21.37 -15.86
CA LEU A 325 18.06 -19.96 -15.46
C LEU A 325 18.86 -19.05 -16.40
N VAL A 326 20.06 -19.47 -16.85
CA VAL A 326 20.83 -18.73 -17.86
C VAL A 326 20.06 -18.61 -19.18
N LEU A 327 19.41 -19.70 -19.63
CA LEU A 327 18.59 -19.65 -20.84
C LEU A 327 17.37 -18.74 -20.65
N PHE A 328 16.72 -18.77 -19.49
CA PHE A 328 15.59 -17.91 -19.18
C PHE A 328 16.00 -16.43 -19.14
N HIS A 329 17.11 -16.12 -18.47
CA HIS A 329 17.71 -14.79 -18.46
C HIS A 329 17.96 -14.28 -19.88
N ASP A 330 18.64 -15.07 -20.72
CA ASP A 330 18.92 -14.72 -22.12
C ASP A 330 17.64 -14.46 -22.91
N ALA A 331 16.58 -15.23 -22.65
CA ALA A 331 15.28 -15.02 -23.29
C ALA A 331 14.63 -13.70 -22.85
N ILE A 332 14.70 -13.35 -21.56
CA ILE A 332 14.21 -12.06 -21.04
C ILE A 332 15.00 -10.90 -21.64
N GLN A 333 16.33 -11.00 -21.71
CA GLN A 333 17.19 -9.96 -22.32
C GLN A 333 16.87 -9.71 -23.80
N ARG A 334 16.51 -10.76 -24.56
CA ARG A 334 16.13 -10.63 -25.98
C ARG A 334 14.72 -10.07 -26.17
N TRP A 335 13.78 -10.44 -25.29
CA TRP A 335 12.37 -10.07 -25.40
C TRP A 335 11.73 -10.43 -26.76
N GLU A 336 12.09 -11.58 -27.33
CA GLU A 336 11.66 -12.02 -28.67
C GLU A 336 10.72 -13.24 -28.59
N VAL A 337 9.75 -13.30 -29.50
CA VAL A 337 8.80 -14.43 -29.60
C VAL A 337 9.50 -15.76 -29.89
N SER A 338 10.68 -15.74 -30.53
CA SER A 338 11.50 -16.93 -30.84
C SER A 338 12.50 -17.32 -29.74
N ALA A 339 12.69 -16.49 -28.72
CA ALA A 339 13.56 -16.80 -27.60
C ALA A 339 13.22 -18.10 -26.82
N PRO A 340 11.95 -18.52 -26.68
CA PRO A 340 11.63 -19.65 -25.84
C PRO A 340 12.02 -21.00 -26.45
N ASP A 341 12.42 -21.13 -27.72
CA ASP A 341 12.70 -22.44 -28.36
C ASP A 341 13.69 -23.32 -27.57
N GLN A 342 14.63 -22.68 -26.88
CA GLN A 342 15.69 -23.33 -26.08
C GLN A 342 15.29 -23.58 -24.62
N LEU A 343 14.16 -23.03 -24.16
CA LEU A 343 13.69 -23.17 -22.78
C LEU A 343 13.01 -24.53 -22.52
N PRO A 344 13.02 -25.02 -21.27
CA PRO A 344 12.13 -26.08 -20.82
C PRO A 344 10.65 -25.71 -21.00
N ASP A 345 9.78 -26.71 -21.21
CA ASP A 345 8.36 -26.48 -21.55
C ASP A 345 7.60 -25.62 -20.53
N TYR A 346 7.92 -25.75 -19.23
CA TYR A 346 7.29 -24.92 -18.19
C TYR A 346 7.70 -23.44 -18.29
N MET A 347 8.99 -23.18 -18.55
CA MET A 347 9.53 -21.83 -18.78
C MET A 347 9.01 -21.22 -20.09
N LYS A 348 8.85 -22.03 -21.15
CA LYS A 348 8.24 -21.59 -22.42
C LYS A 348 6.84 -21.03 -22.21
N HIS A 349 5.99 -21.78 -21.51
CA HIS A 349 4.62 -21.36 -21.22
C HIS A 349 4.60 -20.08 -20.38
N PHE A 350 5.46 -19.99 -19.36
CA PHE A 350 5.56 -18.80 -18.52
C PHE A 350 6.09 -17.57 -19.30
N TYR A 351 7.15 -17.72 -20.09
CA TYR A 351 7.71 -16.67 -20.92
C TYR A 351 6.70 -16.12 -21.93
N GLN A 352 5.91 -17.00 -22.57
CA GLN A 352 4.84 -16.56 -23.45
C GLN A 352 3.82 -15.67 -22.72
N LYS A 353 3.50 -15.99 -21.46
CA LYS A 353 2.59 -15.17 -20.64
C LYS A 353 3.16 -13.82 -20.26
N ILE A 354 4.49 -13.71 -20.10
CA ILE A 354 5.18 -12.42 -19.96
C ILE A 354 4.98 -11.59 -21.23
N LEU A 355 5.30 -12.15 -22.40
CA LEU A 355 5.12 -11.45 -23.68
C LEU A 355 3.67 -11.02 -23.91
N ASP A 356 2.71 -11.93 -23.72
CA ASP A 356 1.28 -11.64 -23.88
C ASP A 356 0.82 -10.50 -22.95
N THR A 357 1.33 -10.48 -21.73
CA THR A 357 1.00 -9.43 -20.75
C THR A 357 1.54 -8.08 -21.21
N TYR A 358 2.80 -8.01 -21.65
CA TYR A 358 3.39 -6.76 -22.11
C TYR A 358 2.85 -6.28 -23.46
N ASN A 359 2.48 -7.19 -24.36
CA ASN A 359 1.77 -6.86 -25.60
C ASN A 359 0.40 -6.26 -25.30
N MET A 360 -0.36 -6.84 -24.35
CA MET A 360 -1.62 -6.26 -23.90
C MET A 360 -1.44 -4.85 -23.29
N ILE A 361 -0.37 -4.62 -22.53
CA ILE A 361 -0.06 -3.29 -21.98
C ILE A 361 0.26 -2.31 -23.13
N ASP A 362 1.08 -2.73 -24.10
CA ASP A 362 1.44 -1.90 -25.25
C ASP A 362 0.24 -1.54 -26.10
N ASP A 363 -0.64 -2.49 -26.40
CA ASP A 363 -1.88 -2.25 -27.15
C ASP A 363 -2.76 -1.18 -26.47
N GLU A 364 -2.83 -1.16 -25.13
CA GLU A 364 -3.60 -0.15 -24.41
C GLU A 364 -2.87 1.20 -24.34
N MET A 365 -1.56 1.19 -24.13
CA MET A 365 -0.74 2.41 -24.16
C MET A 365 -0.74 3.06 -25.55
N ALA A 366 -0.76 2.26 -26.62
CA ALA A 366 -0.83 2.71 -28.01
C ALA A 366 -2.11 3.52 -28.28
N LYS A 367 -3.25 3.10 -27.73
CA LYS A 367 -4.53 3.83 -27.83
C LYS A 367 -4.46 5.25 -27.26
N GLN A 368 -3.54 5.49 -26.33
CA GLN A 368 -3.30 6.79 -25.71
C GLN A 368 -2.07 7.52 -26.29
N GLY A 369 -1.40 6.95 -27.29
CA GLY A 369 -0.16 7.50 -27.85
C GLY A 369 1.05 7.39 -26.91
N ARG A 370 1.03 6.42 -25.99
CA ARG A 370 1.99 6.29 -24.87
C ARG A 370 2.80 4.98 -24.87
N SER A 371 2.84 4.25 -25.98
CA SER A 371 3.59 2.97 -26.11
C SER A 371 5.03 3.02 -25.62
N TYR A 372 5.70 4.17 -25.79
CA TYR A 372 7.08 4.37 -25.31
C TYR A 372 7.24 4.12 -23.79
N LEU A 373 6.17 4.22 -23.00
CA LEU A 373 6.20 3.92 -21.56
C LEU A 373 6.43 2.43 -21.27
N VAL A 374 6.05 1.54 -22.18
CA VAL A 374 6.23 0.10 -22.02
C VAL A 374 7.72 -0.28 -22.07
N GLU A 375 8.52 0.45 -22.85
CA GLU A 375 9.97 0.24 -22.92
C GLU A 375 10.66 0.55 -21.58
N TYR A 376 10.17 1.53 -20.81
CA TYR A 376 10.65 1.77 -19.44
C TYR A 376 10.29 0.61 -18.51
N ALA A 377 9.06 0.10 -18.60
CA ALA A 377 8.63 -1.05 -17.80
C ALA A 377 9.41 -2.33 -18.14
N LYS A 378 9.71 -2.58 -19.42
CA LYS A 378 10.59 -3.67 -19.85
C LYS A 378 12.00 -3.47 -19.29
N SER A 379 12.56 -2.27 -19.43
CA SER A 379 13.90 -1.94 -18.93
C SER A 379 14.03 -2.16 -17.42
N ALA A 380 12.97 -1.88 -16.65
CA ALA A 380 12.94 -2.18 -15.21
C ALA A 380 13.02 -3.69 -14.93
N VAL A 381 12.30 -4.53 -15.70
CA VAL A 381 12.41 -6.00 -15.59
C VAL A 381 13.80 -6.48 -15.97
N LEU A 382 14.37 -5.96 -17.06
CA LEU A 382 15.74 -6.29 -17.48
C LEU A 382 16.77 -5.96 -16.40
N HIS A 383 16.56 -4.90 -15.63
CA HIS A 383 17.43 -4.52 -14.53
C HIS A 383 17.28 -5.44 -13.31
N LEU A 384 16.06 -5.87 -12.99
CA LEU A 384 15.81 -6.84 -11.91
C LEU A 384 16.52 -8.18 -12.16
N GLU A 385 16.60 -8.61 -13.41
CA GLU A 385 17.30 -9.84 -13.82
C GLU A 385 18.84 -9.74 -13.72
N GLN A 386 19.40 -8.55 -13.45
CA GLN A 386 20.84 -8.31 -13.31
C GLN A 386 21.31 -8.21 -11.86
N THR A 387 20.37 -8.02 -10.92
CA THR A 387 20.61 -7.88 -9.48
C THR A 387 20.39 -9.20 -8.77
#